data_AF-A0A161MD10-F1
#
_entry.id   AF-A0A161MD10-F1
#
_cell.length_a   1.000
_cell.length_b   1.000
_cell.length_c   1.000
_cell.angle_alpha   90.00
_cell.angle_beta   90.00
_cell.angle_gamma   90.00
#
_symmetry.space_group_name_H-M   'P 1'
#
loop_
_entity.id
_entity.type
_entity.pdbx_description
1 polymer ?
#
loop_
_entity_poly.entity_id
_entity_poly.type
_entity_poly.pdbx_seq_one_letter_code
_entity_poly.pdbx_strand_id
1 'polypeptide(L)'
;MNRLSLSPAKLKSLSAGLHQIAEASLTNVGRLIRRTRIADGLELSQITVPIGVLLVIFESRPDCLPQVAALALSSANGLLLKGGKEAGHSNKA
;
A
#
# COMPACT_ATOMS: atom_id res chain seq x y z
N MET A 1 -4.86 -19.87 16.62
CA MET A 1 -3.51 -20.23 16.12
C MET A 1 -3.33 -20.10 14.60
N ASN A 2 -4.37 -20.15 13.75
CA ASN A 2 -4.22 -20.14 12.27
C ASN A 2 -3.81 -18.78 11.63
N ARG A 3 -3.87 -17.67 12.39
CA ARG A 3 -3.54 -16.32 11.88
C ARG A 3 -2.05 -15.98 11.92
N LEU A 4 -1.30 -16.60 12.82
CA LEU A 4 0.14 -16.32 12.98
C LEU A 4 1.01 -17.07 11.97
N SER A 5 0.55 -18.24 11.49
CA SER A 5 1.37 -19.12 10.66
C SER A 5 1.41 -18.66 9.20
N LEU A 6 2.63 -18.46 8.70
CA LEU A 6 2.95 -18.24 7.28
C LEU A 6 3.29 -19.59 6.64
N SER A 7 2.34 -20.15 5.90
CA SER A 7 2.59 -21.37 5.12
C SER A 7 3.22 -21.02 3.76
N PRO A 8 3.94 -21.96 3.12
CA PRO A 8 4.47 -21.77 1.77
C PRO A 8 3.40 -21.34 0.76
N ALA A 9 2.18 -21.89 0.88
CA ALA A 9 1.05 -21.50 0.03
C ALA A 9 0.66 -20.02 0.22
N LYS A 10 0.63 -19.53 1.47
CA LYS A 10 0.37 -18.10 1.75
C LYS A 10 1.47 -17.22 1.19
N LEU A 11 2.74 -17.60 1.33
CA LEU A 11 3.86 -16.83 0.78
C LEU A 11 3.80 -16.75 -0.75
N LYS A 12 3.45 -17.86 -1.43
CA LYS A 12 3.26 -17.86 -2.88
C LYS A 12 2.11 -16.94 -3.31
N SER A 13 1.00 -16.97 -2.58
CA SER A 13 -0.14 -16.07 -2.85
C SER A 13 0.22 -14.61 -2.59
N LEU A 14 1.00 -14.32 -1.54
CA LEU A 14 1.49 -12.97 -1.26
C LEU A 14 2.37 -12.46 -2.39
N SER A 15 3.37 -13.24 -2.80
CA SER A 15 4.25 -12.89 -3.91
C SER A 15 3.46 -12.58 -5.19
N ALA A 16 2.50 -13.43 -5.55
CA ALA A 16 1.63 -13.17 -6.71
C ALA A 16 0.84 -11.86 -6.57
N GLY A 17 0.29 -11.58 -5.39
CA GLY A 17 -0.43 -10.33 -5.11
C GLY A 17 0.48 -9.09 -5.21
N LEU A 18 1.73 -9.18 -4.73
CA LEU A 18 2.69 -8.08 -4.85
C LEU A 18 3.04 -7.78 -6.32
N HIS A 19 3.21 -8.81 -7.16
CA HIS A 19 3.42 -8.62 -8.59
C HIS A 19 2.23 -7.95 -9.27
N GLN A 20 1.00 -8.35 -8.94
CA GLN A 20 -0.20 -7.69 -9.46
C GLN A 20 -0.28 -6.21 -9.06
N ILE A 21 0.08 -5.88 -7.81
CA ILE A 21 0.14 -4.48 -7.36
C ILE A 21 1.18 -3.71 -8.18
N ALA A 22 2.36 -4.29 -8.41
CA ALA A 22 3.42 -3.65 -9.18
C ALA A 22 2.95 -3.32 -10.61
N GLU A 23 2.36 -4.30 -11.31
CA GLU A 23 1.83 -4.13 -12.66
C GLU A 23 0.74 -3.04 -12.75
N ALA A 24 -0.16 -2.99 -11.77
CA ALA A 24 -1.27 -2.03 -11.76
C ALA A 24 -0.87 -0.62 -11.26
N SER A 25 0.32 -0.44 -10.70
CA SER A 25 0.67 0.79 -9.95
C SER A 25 1.22 1.95 -10.77
N LEU A 26 1.64 1.71 -12.02
CA LEU A 26 2.42 2.65 -12.82
C LEU A 26 1.75 4.02 -13.03
N THR A 27 0.42 4.09 -12.94
CA THR A 27 -0.37 5.30 -13.20
C THR A 27 -1.17 5.81 -12.00
N ASN A 28 -0.90 5.33 -10.78
CA ASN A 28 -1.74 5.65 -9.62
C ASN A 28 -1.48 7.03 -9.01
N VAL A 29 -0.25 7.53 -9.13
CA VAL A 29 0.17 8.83 -8.60
C VAL A 29 0.36 9.82 -9.74
N GLY A 30 -0.11 11.06 -9.58
CA GLY A 30 -0.05 12.10 -10.61
C GLY A 30 -1.09 11.97 -11.72
N ARG A 31 -2.08 11.08 -11.58
CA ARG A 31 -3.12 10.86 -12.59
C ARG A 31 -4.05 12.06 -12.66
N LEU A 32 -4.22 12.63 -13.86
CA LEU A 32 -5.22 13.66 -14.11
C LEU A 32 -6.63 13.05 -13.99
N ILE A 33 -7.41 13.58 -13.05
CA ILE A 33 -8.81 13.18 -12.84
C ILE A 33 -9.74 14.10 -13.63
N ARG A 34 -9.47 15.40 -13.58
CA ARG A 34 -10.30 16.40 -14.25
C ARG A 34 -9.45 17.59 -14.66
N ARG A 35 -9.73 18.15 -15.83
CA ARG A 35 -9.21 19.44 -16.29
C ARG A 35 -10.38 20.30 -16.72
N THR A 36 -10.38 21.56 -16.32
CA THR A 36 -11.47 22.49 -16.66
C THR A 36 -10.88 23.87 -16.88
N ARG A 37 -11.14 24.46 -18.04
CA ARG A 37 -10.85 25.87 -18.28
C ARG A 37 -11.90 26.69 -17.56
N ILE A 38 -11.45 27.54 -16.63
CA ILE A 38 -12.34 28.37 -15.81
C ILE A 38 -12.57 29.72 -16.51
N ALA A 39 -11.51 30.28 -17.09
CA ALA A 39 -11.53 31.51 -17.89
C ALA A 39 -10.35 31.51 -18.87
N ASP A 40 -10.26 32.52 -19.73
CA ASP A 40 -9.09 32.69 -20.60
C ASP A 40 -7.82 32.84 -19.76
N GLY A 41 -6.83 31.99 -20.03
CA GLY A 41 -5.59 31.92 -19.27
C GLY A 41 -5.67 31.22 -17.91
N LEU A 42 -6.85 30.73 -17.48
CA LEU A 42 -7.01 30.04 -16.19
C LEU A 42 -7.54 28.61 -16.37
N GLU A 43 -6.68 27.64 -16.06
CA GLU A 43 -7.01 26.22 -16.10
C GLU A 43 -6.91 25.58 -14.71
N LEU A 44 -7.96 24.86 -14.32
CA LEU A 44 -7.99 24.03 -13.13
C LEU A 44 -7.71 22.57 -13.51
N SER A 45 -6.73 21.96 -12.86
CA SER A 45 -6.43 20.53 -12.98
C SER A 45 -6.52 19.86 -11.61
N GLN A 46 -7.24 18.75 -11.54
CA GLN A 46 -7.28 17.86 -10.40
C GLN A 46 -6.46 16.62 -10.72
N ILE A 47 -5.43 16.35 -9.92
CA ILE A 47 -4.54 15.20 -10.05
C ILE A 47 -4.56 14.34 -8.79
N THR A 48 -4.20 13.06 -8.90
CA THR A 48 -3.95 12.21 -7.72
C THR A 48 -2.61 12.55 -7.10
N VAL A 49 -2.56 12.55 -5.76
CA VAL A 49 -1.34 12.71 -4.96
C VAL A 49 -1.38 11.70 -3.81
N PRO A 50 -0.22 11.35 -3.22
CA PRO A 50 -0.20 10.54 -2.01
C PRO A 50 -0.94 11.24 -0.88
N ILE A 51 -1.50 10.46 0.04
CA ILE A 51 -2.10 10.99 1.27
C ILE A 51 -1.01 11.64 2.13
N GLY A 52 0.18 11.03 2.16
CA GLY A 52 1.32 11.49 2.94
C GLY A 52 1.94 10.33 3.69
N VAL A 53 1.60 10.17 4.97
CA VAL A 53 2.11 9.09 5.82
C VAL A 53 0.95 8.32 6.44
N LEU A 54 1.01 7.00 6.37
CA LEU A 54 0.02 6.09 6.93
C LEU A 54 0.56 5.41 8.18
N LEU A 55 -0.24 5.36 9.25
CA LEU A 55 0.02 4.48 10.40
C LEU A 55 -0.91 3.28 10.30
N VAL A 56 -0.34 2.08 10.24
CA VAL A 56 -1.09 0.83 10.20
C VAL A 56 -0.82 0.01 11.45
N ILE A 57 -1.89 -0.20 12.23
CA ILE A 57 -1.89 -0.97 13.48
C ILE A 57 -2.57 -2.31 13.20
N PHE A 58 -1.88 -3.41 13.50
CA PHE A 58 -2.40 -4.75 13.23
C PHE A 58 -1.96 -5.77 14.29
N GLU A 59 -2.82 -6.74 14.57
CA GLU A 59 -2.58 -7.80 15.54
C GLU A 59 -2.62 -9.18 14.89
N SER A 60 -1.63 -10.01 15.22
CA SER A 60 -1.59 -11.44 14.89
C SER A 60 -1.80 -11.80 13.42
N ARG A 61 -1.35 -10.93 12.49
CA ARG A 61 -1.43 -11.12 11.02
C ARG A 61 -0.11 -10.69 10.33
N PRO A 62 0.95 -11.50 10.41
CA PRO A 62 2.23 -11.16 9.78
C PRO A 62 2.13 -11.11 8.25
N ASP A 63 1.16 -11.79 7.65
CA ASP A 63 0.85 -11.74 6.22
C ASP A 63 0.32 -10.39 5.75
N CYS A 64 -0.22 -9.56 6.64
CA CYS A 64 -0.75 -8.24 6.31
C CYS A 64 0.37 -7.21 6.07
N LEU A 65 1.52 -7.38 6.74
CA LEU A 65 2.66 -6.46 6.64
C LEU A 65 3.14 -6.27 5.18
N PRO A 66 3.51 -7.32 4.42
CA PRO A 66 4.01 -7.14 3.06
C PRO A 66 2.94 -6.57 2.11
N GLN A 67 1.66 -6.86 2.33
CA GLN A 67 0.56 -6.31 1.51
C GLN A 67 0.41 -4.81 1.70
N VAL A 68 0.37 -4.36 2.95
CA VAL A 68 0.24 -2.93 3.29
C VAL A 68 1.49 -2.16 2.85
N ALA A 69 2.67 -2.74 3.04
CA ALA A 69 3.92 -2.15 2.56
C ALA A 69 3.91 -1.96 1.03
N ALA A 70 3.48 -2.99 0.29
CA ALA A 70 3.40 -2.92 -1.17
C ALA A 70 2.39 -1.85 -1.64
N LEU A 71 1.22 -1.76 -1.01
CA LEU A 71 0.22 -0.74 -1.33
C LEU A 71 0.67 0.68 -0.97
N ALA A 72 1.31 0.87 0.18
CA ALA A 72 1.85 2.17 0.57
C ALA A 72 2.94 2.64 -0.40
N LEU A 73 3.85 1.74 -0.78
CA LEU A 73 4.89 2.02 -1.76
C LEU A 73 4.31 2.34 -3.14
N SER A 74 3.35 1.53 -3.61
CA SER A 74 2.72 1.72 -4.93
C SER A 74 1.89 3.00 -5.05
N SER A 75 1.46 3.57 -3.92
CA SER A 75 0.74 4.84 -3.82
C SER A 75 1.62 6.00 -3.33
N ALA A 76 2.94 5.78 -3.23
CA ALA A 76 3.94 6.74 -2.76
C ALA A 76 3.62 7.38 -1.39
N ASN A 77 3.02 6.60 -0.49
CA ASN A 77 2.81 6.99 0.90
C ASN A 77 3.98 6.51 1.77
N GLY A 78 4.40 7.35 2.72
CA GLY A 78 5.18 6.89 3.87
C GLY A 78 4.36 5.93 4.73
N LEU A 79 5.02 5.00 5.40
CA LEU A 79 4.34 3.97 6.18
C LEU A 79 5.01 3.75 7.53
N LEU A 80 4.20 3.83 8.59
CA LEU A 80 4.53 3.43 9.96
C LEU A 80 3.75 2.16 10.28
N LEU A 81 4.44 1.11 10.69
CA LEU A 81 3.84 -0.18 11.02
C LEU A 81 3.92 -0.43 12.52
N LYS A 82 2.77 -0.61 13.16
CA LYS A 82 2.67 -0.98 14.57
C LYS A 82 2.01 -2.35 14.72
N GLY A 83 2.84 -3.38 14.74
CA GLY A 83 2.40 -4.75 15.02
C GLY A 83 2.17 -5.01 16.52
N GLY A 84 1.33 -6.00 16.82
CA GLY A 84 1.23 -6.61 18.15
C GLY A 84 2.51 -7.36 18.57
N LYS A 85 2.79 -7.44 19.88
CA LYS A 85 4.00 -8.09 20.43
C LYS A 85 4.17 -9.53 19.97
N GLU A 86 3.06 -10.25 19.79
CA GLU A 86 3.03 -11.69 19.52
C GLU A 86 3.62 -12.07 18.15
N ALA A 87 3.61 -11.15 17.19
CA ALA A 87 4.20 -11.34 15.86
C ALA A 87 5.57 -10.65 15.72
N GLY A 88 6.21 -10.25 16.83
CA GLY A 88 7.40 -9.41 16.83
C GLY A 88 8.59 -9.98 16.04
N HIS A 89 8.81 -11.30 16.09
CA HIS A 89 9.88 -11.95 15.34
C HIS A 89 9.58 -12.00 13.83
N SER A 90 8.38 -12.45 13.44
CA SER A 90 7.97 -12.51 12.03
C SER A 90 7.88 -11.15 11.36
N ASN A 91 7.53 -10.10 12.10
CA ASN A 91 7.45 -8.73 11.57
C ASN A 91 8.83 -8.06 11.41
N LYS A 92 9.87 -8.56 12.09
CA LYS A 92 11.24 -8.02 12.05
C LYS A 92 12.13 -8.70 11.02
N ALA A 93 11.83 -9.95 10.69
CA ALA A 93 12.54 -10.74 9.68
C ALA A 93 12.18 -10.27 8.26
#